data_AF-A0A226D3W4-F1
#
_entry.id   AF-A0A226D3W4-F1
#
_cell.length_a   1.000
_cell.length_b   1.000
_cell.length_c   1.000
_cell.angle_alpha   90.00
_cell.angle_beta   90.00
_cell.angle_gamma   90.00
#
_symmetry.space_group_name_H-M   'P 1'
#
loop_
_entity.id
_entity.type
_entity.pdbx_description
1 polymer ?
#
loop_
_entity_poly.entity_id
_entity_poly.type
_entity_poly.pdbx_seq_one_letter_code
_entity_poly.pdbx_strand_id
1 'polypeptide(L)'
;MLPWLSHSKASLGLDFLFGLKQPLVSLGMARLLNLEDVRKFEKLVEKHAQTLESLEFIVSTEGDAKNGLEIQLPALPNLQDLDFSVHRGYDKVNRSYAMVILTFPGDTGIVNYKAHLPSIRTIRIVPYNEVSGQKSWEKYGNFFDTFLPKKVTSSNQQEVCTTLKRLYIPYKIGEDPEIPYPRVAELAGMFPNVGKKFMTKFTNLAAIRAGMIEKEN
;
A
#
# COMPACT_ATOMS: atom_id res chain seq x y z
N MET A 1 10.09 18.69 36.46
CA MET A 1 9.12 17.65 36.05
C MET A 1 9.71 16.97 34.84
N LEU A 2 10.27 15.77 34.98
CA LEU A 2 10.97 15.07 33.90
C LEU A 2 9.95 14.31 33.04
N PRO A 3 9.90 14.51 31.71
CA PRO A 3 9.03 13.71 30.86
C PRO A 3 9.68 12.35 30.68
N TRP A 4 8.98 11.31 31.09
CA TRP A 4 9.34 9.94 30.83
C TRP A 4 9.33 9.71 29.32
N LEU A 5 10.52 9.58 28.73
CA LEU A 5 10.71 8.97 27.42
C LEU A 5 10.40 7.47 27.56
N SER A 6 9.13 7.10 27.65
CA SER A 6 8.75 5.69 27.48
C SER A 6 8.97 5.35 26.01
N HIS A 7 10.18 4.92 25.68
CA HIS A 7 10.46 4.41 24.35
C HIS A 7 9.48 3.25 24.12
N SER A 8 8.67 3.37 23.07
CA SER A 8 7.84 2.26 22.65
C SER A 8 8.75 1.04 22.46
N LYS A 9 8.28 -0.16 22.81
CA LYS A 9 9.05 -1.40 22.56
C LYS A 9 9.39 -1.56 21.06
N ALA A 10 8.63 -0.94 20.16
CA ALA A 10 8.93 -0.89 18.73
C ALA A 10 10.19 -0.03 18.46
N SER A 11 10.31 1.13 19.12
CA SER A 11 11.48 2.01 19.04
C SER A 11 12.78 1.31 19.42
N LEU A 12 12.79 0.56 20.53
CA LEU A 12 13.98 -0.22 20.94
C LEU A 12 14.36 -1.30 19.92
N GLY A 13 13.36 -1.95 19.32
CA GLY A 13 13.59 -2.93 18.26
C GLY A 13 14.18 -2.28 17.00
N LEU A 14 13.68 -1.11 16.61
CA LEU A 14 14.22 -0.35 15.49
C LEU A 14 15.66 0.10 15.75
N ASP A 15 15.97 0.59 16.95
CA ASP A 15 17.34 1.00 17.31
C ASP A 15 18.31 -0.18 17.26
N PHE A 16 17.89 -1.37 17.73
CA PHE A 16 18.67 -2.59 17.61
C PHE A 16 18.94 -2.96 16.14
N LEU A 17 17.90 -3.00 15.31
CA LEU A 17 18.02 -3.32 13.88
C LEU A 17 18.91 -2.30 13.15
N PHE A 18 18.79 -1.03 13.53
CA PHE A 18 19.62 0.05 12.99
C PHE A 18 21.09 -0.08 13.38
N GLY A 19 21.41 -0.72 14.50
CA GLY A 19 22.78 -1.03 14.93
C GLY A 19 23.44 -2.19 14.16
N LEU A 20 22.66 -3.01 13.44
CA LEU A 20 23.20 -4.18 12.75
C LEU A 20 24.14 -3.78 11.60
N LYS A 21 25.35 -4.35 11.57
CA LYS A 21 26.31 -4.12 10.48
C LYS A 21 25.99 -4.94 9.24
N GLN A 22 25.39 -6.11 9.44
CA GLN A 22 25.01 -7.00 8.36
C GLN A 22 23.80 -6.45 7.59
N PRO A 23 23.75 -6.59 6.25
CA PRO A 23 22.60 -6.16 5.48
C PRO A 23 21.37 -6.99 5.80
N LEU A 24 20.20 -6.34 5.85
CA LEU A 24 18.91 -7.02 5.99
C LEU A 24 18.37 -7.40 4.62
N VAL A 25 18.00 -8.67 4.49
CA VAL A 25 17.31 -9.20 3.30
C VAL A 25 15.79 -9.17 3.50
N SER A 26 15.32 -9.31 4.73
CA SER A 26 13.90 -9.22 5.07
C SER A 26 13.73 -8.38 6.32
N LEU A 27 12.70 -7.52 6.31
CA LEU A 27 12.29 -6.69 7.44
C LEU A 27 10.78 -6.83 7.63
N GLY A 28 10.38 -7.42 8.76
CA GLY A 28 8.99 -7.54 9.17
C GLY A 28 8.74 -6.88 10.52
N MET A 29 7.83 -5.91 10.56
CA MET A 29 7.41 -5.23 11.78
C MET A 29 6.08 -5.80 12.27
N ALA A 30 6.14 -6.77 13.18
CA ALA A 30 4.96 -7.39 13.78
C ALA A 30 4.16 -6.44 14.71
N ARG A 31 4.72 -5.27 15.04
CA ARG A 31 4.08 -4.25 15.88
C ARG A 31 3.67 -3.05 15.02
N LEU A 32 2.56 -2.43 15.42
CA LEU A 32 2.11 -1.16 14.84
C LEU A 32 3.20 -0.10 15.00
N LEU A 33 3.60 0.51 13.90
CA LEU A 33 4.44 1.69 13.87
C LEU A 33 3.56 2.91 14.14
N ASN A 34 3.83 3.58 15.25
CA ASN A 34 3.25 4.89 15.54
C ASN A 34 4.08 5.97 14.84
N LEU A 35 3.55 7.19 14.74
CA LEU A 35 4.18 8.32 14.05
C LEU A 35 5.62 8.59 14.51
N GLU A 36 5.88 8.45 15.81
CA GLU A 36 7.22 8.62 16.40
C GLU A 36 8.24 7.60 15.88
N ASP A 37 7.79 6.40 15.52
CA ASP A 37 8.62 5.29 15.06
C ASP A 37 8.75 5.28 13.52
N VAL A 38 7.84 5.94 12.79
CA VAL A 38 7.87 5.98 11.31
C VAL A 38 9.18 6.57 10.80
N ARG A 39 9.66 7.69 11.36
CA ARG A 39 10.92 8.30 10.91
C ARG A 39 12.14 7.40 11.14
N LYS A 40 12.15 6.62 12.22
CA LYS A 40 13.20 5.64 12.48
C LYS A 40 13.10 4.47 11.51
N PHE A 41 11.89 4.01 11.24
CA PHE A 41 11.62 2.96 10.25
C PHE A 41 12.06 3.37 8.84
N GLU A 42 11.73 4.59 8.38
CA GLU A 42 12.17 5.11 7.07
C GLU A 42 13.69 5.06 6.92
N LYS A 43 14.44 5.54 7.94
CA LYS A 43 15.90 5.48 7.97
C LYS A 43 16.45 4.06 7.97
N LEU A 44 15.77 3.13 8.66
CA LEU A 44 16.16 1.73 8.67
C LEU A 44 15.98 1.09 7.28
N VAL A 45 14.86 1.38 6.61
CA VAL A 45 14.61 0.92 5.25
C VAL A 45 15.62 1.53 4.28
N GLU A 46 15.91 2.83 4.39
CA GLU A 46 16.95 3.52 3.60
C GLU A 46 18.33 2.85 3.73
N LYS A 47 18.75 2.59 4.97
CA LYS A 47 20.03 1.93 5.25
C LYS A 47 20.17 0.56 4.56
N HIS A 48 19.07 -0.18 4.42
CA HIS A 48 19.05 -1.53 3.87
C HIS A 48 18.42 -1.60 2.47
N ALA A 49 18.22 -0.46 1.81
CA ALA A 49 17.44 -0.38 0.58
C ALA A 49 18.00 -1.25 -0.56
N GLN A 50 19.33 -1.36 -0.62
CA GLN A 50 20.03 -2.13 -1.64
C GLN A 50 20.01 -3.64 -1.39
N THR A 51 19.56 -4.12 -0.22
CA THR A 51 19.59 -5.56 0.11
C THR A 51 18.23 -6.13 0.48
N LEU A 52 17.26 -5.28 0.80
CA LEU A 52 15.91 -5.71 1.16
C LEU A 52 15.21 -6.36 -0.04
N GLU A 53 14.82 -7.61 0.14
CA GLU A 53 14.00 -8.40 -0.76
C GLU A 53 12.56 -8.54 -0.26
N SER A 54 12.33 -8.38 1.04
CA SER A 54 11.01 -8.48 1.66
C SER A 54 10.79 -7.40 2.72
N LEU A 55 9.65 -6.72 2.67
CA LEU A 55 9.28 -5.66 3.59
C LEU A 55 7.82 -5.85 4.02
N GLU A 56 7.61 -6.02 5.32
CA GLU A 56 6.30 -6.14 5.96
C GLU A 56 6.19 -5.13 7.10
N PHE A 57 5.15 -4.30 7.11
CA PHE A 57 4.89 -3.38 8.20
C PHE A 57 3.45 -2.94 8.30
N ILE A 58 3.06 -2.59 9.52
CA ILE A 58 1.74 -2.06 9.84
C ILE A 58 1.92 -0.71 10.50
N VAL A 59 1.25 0.33 10.00
CA VAL A 59 1.25 1.67 10.63
C VAL A 59 -0.06 1.98 11.33
N SER A 60 -0.01 2.76 12.41
CA SER A 60 -1.20 3.30 13.07
C SER A 60 -1.27 4.81 12.94
N THR A 61 -2.46 5.32 12.63
CA THR A 61 -2.78 6.76 12.64
C THR A 61 -3.75 7.16 13.75
N GLU A 62 -4.04 6.27 14.72
CA GLU A 62 -4.97 6.57 15.81
C GLU A 62 -4.58 7.83 16.62
N GLY A 63 -3.28 8.10 16.75
CA GLY A 63 -2.76 9.27 17.45
C GLY A 63 -2.80 10.60 16.68
N ASP A 64 -3.01 10.57 15.35
CA ASP A 64 -3.05 11.78 14.51
C ASP A 64 -3.98 11.60 13.29
N ALA A 65 -5.21 11.21 13.58
CA ALA A 65 -6.19 10.92 12.54
C ALA A 65 -6.50 12.13 11.63
N LYS A 66 -6.28 13.35 12.15
CA LYS A 66 -6.59 14.62 11.47
C LYS A 66 -5.58 14.94 10.37
N ASN A 67 -4.28 14.76 10.63
CA ASN A 67 -3.24 15.16 9.68
C ASN A 67 -2.92 14.04 8.67
N GLY A 68 -3.26 12.79 9.01
CA GLY A 68 -2.86 11.64 8.21
C GLY A 68 -1.39 11.28 8.40
N LEU A 69 -0.87 10.45 7.51
CA LEU A 69 0.49 9.94 7.55
C LEU A 69 1.06 9.79 6.14
N GLU A 70 2.22 10.40 5.91
CA GLU A 70 3.03 10.16 4.74
C GLU A 70 4.25 9.31 5.15
N ILE A 71 4.49 8.22 4.42
CA ILE A 71 5.63 7.32 4.61
C ILE A 71 6.51 7.41 3.38
N GLN A 72 7.77 7.79 3.57
CA GLN A 72 8.74 7.96 2.50
C GLN A 72 9.64 6.73 2.44
N LEU A 73 9.49 5.92 1.39
CA LEU A 73 10.38 4.80 1.13
C LEU A 73 11.45 5.20 0.10
N PRO A 74 12.70 4.74 0.27
CA PRO A 74 13.74 4.89 -0.76
C PRO A 74 13.40 4.04 -1.99
N ALA A 75 14.17 4.16 -3.07
CA ALA A 75 14.16 3.15 -4.12
C ALA A 75 14.65 1.81 -3.54
N LEU A 76 13.91 0.74 -3.78
CA LEU A 76 14.14 -0.61 -3.25
C LEU A 76 14.35 -1.59 -4.42
N PRO A 77 15.53 -1.57 -5.08
CA PRO A 77 15.75 -2.27 -6.34
C PRO A 77 15.60 -3.79 -6.24
N ASN A 78 15.86 -4.37 -5.07
CA ASN A 78 15.82 -5.81 -4.84
C ASN A 78 14.51 -6.28 -4.19
N LEU A 79 13.58 -5.39 -3.86
CA LEU A 79 12.36 -5.75 -3.16
C LEU A 79 11.46 -6.60 -4.07
N GLN A 80 11.14 -7.80 -3.61
CA GLN A 80 10.27 -8.77 -4.27
C GLN A 80 8.89 -8.84 -3.61
N ASP A 81 8.82 -8.68 -2.29
CA ASP A 81 7.58 -8.80 -1.53
C ASP A 81 7.36 -7.58 -0.63
N LEU A 82 6.23 -6.90 -0.84
CA LEU A 82 5.76 -5.79 -0.01
C LEU A 82 4.42 -6.14 0.63
N ASP A 83 4.36 -6.15 1.96
CA ASP A 83 3.13 -6.23 2.74
C ASP A 83 2.97 -4.95 3.58
N PHE A 84 1.96 -4.16 3.23
CA PHE A 84 1.69 -2.89 3.88
C PHE A 84 0.27 -2.86 4.41
N SER A 85 0.16 -2.76 5.73
CA SER A 85 -1.13 -2.67 6.41
C SER A 85 -1.28 -1.36 7.19
N VAL A 86 -2.52 -0.90 7.37
CA VAL A 86 -2.79 0.36 8.08
C VAL A 86 -3.93 0.20 9.08
N HIS A 87 -3.65 0.54 10.33
CA HIS A 87 -4.63 0.82 11.36
C HIS A 87 -5.01 2.30 11.31
N ARG A 88 -6.19 2.64 10.75
CA ARG A 88 -6.61 4.04 10.55
C ARG A 88 -7.39 4.62 11.72
N GLY A 89 -6.87 5.67 12.33
CA GLY A 89 -7.64 6.54 13.20
C GLY A 89 -8.82 7.19 12.46
N TYR A 90 -9.94 7.38 13.17
CA TYR A 90 -11.10 8.11 12.68
C TYR A 90 -11.10 9.53 13.26
N ASP A 91 -11.04 10.53 12.37
CA ASP A 91 -11.22 11.93 12.72
C ASP A 91 -12.72 12.20 12.91
N LYS A 92 -13.13 12.32 14.18
CA LYS A 92 -14.53 12.61 14.56
C LYS A 92 -14.99 13.99 14.10
N VAL A 93 -14.07 14.94 13.91
CA VAL A 93 -14.39 16.33 13.53
C VAL A 93 -14.76 16.37 12.05
N ASN A 94 -13.88 15.85 11.20
CA ASN A 94 -14.09 15.81 9.75
C ASN A 94 -14.91 14.61 9.28
N ARG A 95 -15.29 13.71 10.21
CA ARG A 95 -16.01 12.46 9.96
C ARG A 95 -15.34 11.59 8.89
N SER A 96 -14.00 11.57 8.89
CA SER A 96 -13.18 10.91 7.89
C SER A 96 -12.12 10.02 8.54
N TYR A 97 -11.58 9.07 7.78
CA TYR A 97 -10.44 8.27 8.23
C TYR A 97 -9.14 8.95 7.83
N ALA A 98 -8.12 8.81 8.67
CA ALA A 98 -6.81 9.37 8.39
C ALA A 98 -6.30 8.94 7.01
N MET A 99 -5.83 9.91 6.24
CA MET A 99 -5.17 9.63 4.97
C MET A 99 -3.81 8.99 5.24
N VAL A 100 -3.48 7.92 4.51
CA VAL A 100 -2.15 7.32 4.56
C VAL A 100 -1.64 7.19 3.15
N ILE A 101 -0.50 7.82 2.89
CA ILE A 101 0.16 7.85 1.59
C ILE A 101 1.55 7.26 1.76
N LEU A 102 1.96 6.43 0.81
CA LEU A 102 3.35 6.01 0.66
C LEU A 102 3.93 6.72 -0.56
N THR A 103 5.13 7.28 -0.43
CA THR A 103 5.80 8.06 -1.46
C THR A 103 7.22 7.55 -1.68
N PHE A 104 7.74 7.77 -2.88
CA PHE A 104 9.13 7.53 -3.23
C PHE A 104 9.78 8.83 -3.74
N PRO A 105 11.11 8.99 -3.64
CA PRO A 105 11.81 10.18 -4.09
C PRO A 105 11.49 10.52 -5.56
N GLY A 106 11.05 11.75 -5.80
CA GLY A 106 10.78 12.27 -7.14
C GLY A 106 9.41 11.90 -7.73
N ASP A 107 8.59 11.10 -7.04
CA ASP A 107 7.25 10.78 -7.50
C ASP A 107 6.26 11.90 -7.18
N THR A 108 5.41 12.25 -8.15
CA THR A 108 4.33 13.25 -7.99
C THR A 108 3.00 12.62 -7.59
N GLY A 109 3.06 11.54 -6.80
CA GLY A 109 1.90 10.79 -6.31
C GLY A 109 1.58 9.50 -7.08
N ILE A 110 2.40 9.14 -8.07
CA ILE A 110 2.31 7.86 -8.78
C ILE A 110 3.65 7.14 -8.67
N VAL A 111 3.61 5.89 -8.21
CA VAL A 111 4.82 5.06 -8.09
C VAL A 111 5.41 4.78 -9.48
N ASN A 112 6.67 5.20 -9.69
CA ASN A 112 7.48 4.71 -10.80
C ASN A 112 8.06 3.34 -10.45
N TYR A 113 7.37 2.27 -10.86
CA TYR A 113 7.77 0.90 -10.54
C TYR A 113 9.16 0.56 -11.09
N LYS A 114 9.49 0.98 -12.32
CA LYS A 114 10.80 0.70 -12.90
C LYS A 114 11.93 1.38 -12.13
N ALA A 115 11.71 2.59 -11.61
CA ALA A 115 12.72 3.33 -10.85
C ALA A 115 12.85 2.81 -9.41
N HIS A 116 11.72 2.59 -8.73
CA HIS A 116 11.71 2.37 -7.29
C HIS A 116 11.53 0.92 -6.87
N LEU A 117 10.84 0.11 -7.68
CA LEU A 117 10.47 -1.27 -7.36
C LEU A 117 10.70 -2.23 -8.56
N PRO A 118 11.87 -2.20 -9.24
CA PRO A 118 12.07 -2.96 -10.47
C PRO A 118 11.93 -4.47 -10.29
N SER A 119 12.18 -5.01 -9.10
CA SER A 119 12.12 -6.47 -8.82
C SER A 119 10.80 -6.94 -8.20
N ILE A 120 9.82 -6.06 -8.01
CA ILE A 120 8.61 -6.39 -7.23
C ILE A 120 7.81 -7.54 -7.86
N ARG A 121 7.41 -8.51 -7.03
CA ARG A 121 6.64 -9.69 -7.44
C ARG A 121 5.32 -9.78 -6.70
N THR A 122 5.28 -9.35 -5.45
CA THR A 122 4.08 -9.40 -4.61
C THR A 122 3.87 -8.06 -3.94
N ILE A 123 2.63 -7.55 -4.04
CA ILE A 123 2.15 -6.42 -3.25
C ILE A 123 0.90 -6.88 -2.51
N ARG A 124 0.88 -6.67 -1.20
CA ARG A 124 -0.28 -6.88 -0.32
C ARG A 124 -0.55 -5.58 0.41
N ILE A 125 -1.75 -5.05 0.25
CA ILE A 125 -2.15 -3.75 0.81
C ILE A 125 -3.47 -3.92 1.56
N VAL A 126 -3.46 -3.73 2.89
CA VAL A 126 -4.62 -4.05 3.74
C VAL A 126 -4.94 -2.92 4.74
N PRO A 127 -6.09 -2.22 4.63
CA PRO A 127 -6.62 -1.46 5.74
C PRO A 127 -7.10 -2.44 6.84
N TYR A 128 -6.50 -2.36 8.03
CA TYR A 128 -6.77 -3.23 9.19
C TYR A 128 -8.14 -2.93 9.82
N ASN A 129 -8.62 -1.70 9.67
CA ASN A 129 -9.89 -1.23 10.23
C ASN A 129 -11.03 -1.43 9.22
N GLU A 130 -11.62 -2.62 9.21
CA GLU A 130 -13.06 -2.93 9.01
C GLU A 130 -13.30 -4.29 8.35
N VAL A 131 -13.50 -5.30 9.20
CA VAL A 131 -14.13 -6.56 8.84
C VAL A 131 -15.67 -6.45 8.87
N SER A 132 -16.26 -5.36 9.38
CA SER A 132 -17.72 -5.19 9.48
C SER A 132 -18.22 -3.89 8.82
N GLY A 133 -18.92 -4.02 7.70
CA GLY A 133 -20.04 -3.12 7.40
C GLY A 133 -19.95 -2.21 6.18
N GLN A 134 -18.86 -1.48 5.94
CA GLN A 134 -18.86 -0.46 4.87
C GLN A 134 -17.52 -0.37 4.15
N LYS A 135 -17.48 -0.80 2.89
CA LYS A 135 -16.23 -1.02 2.15
C LYS A 135 -16.18 -0.27 0.83
N SER A 136 -16.51 1.02 0.80
CA SER A 136 -16.41 1.76 -0.47
C SER A 136 -14.97 2.15 -0.79
N TRP A 137 -14.60 2.08 -2.07
CA TRP A 137 -13.37 2.71 -2.55
C TRP A 137 -13.34 4.21 -2.21
N GLU A 138 -14.48 4.87 -2.07
CA GLU A 138 -14.56 6.28 -1.63
C GLU A 138 -13.92 6.50 -0.25
N LYS A 139 -13.97 5.50 0.64
CA LYS A 139 -13.45 5.58 2.01
C LYS A 139 -11.95 5.28 2.11
N TYR A 140 -11.43 4.44 1.21
CA TYR A 140 -10.05 3.96 1.25
C TYR A 140 -9.25 4.23 -0.04
N GLY A 141 -9.82 4.91 -1.02
CA GLY A 141 -9.26 5.08 -2.36
C GLY A 141 -7.90 5.75 -2.34
N ASN A 142 -7.74 6.77 -1.50
CA ASN A 142 -6.45 7.46 -1.32
C ASN A 142 -5.34 6.52 -0.80
N PHE A 143 -5.69 5.44 -0.08
CA PHE A 143 -4.74 4.42 0.34
C PHE A 143 -4.19 3.63 -0.86
N PHE A 144 -5.12 3.24 -1.73
CA PHE A 144 -4.84 2.38 -2.85
C PHE A 144 -4.22 3.16 -4.00
N ASP A 145 -4.55 4.45 -4.15
CA ASP A 145 -4.12 5.31 -5.25
C ASP A 145 -2.60 5.46 -5.34
N THR A 146 -1.83 5.32 -4.24
CA THR A 146 -0.37 5.26 -4.31
C THR A 146 0.11 4.14 -5.25
N PHE A 147 -0.40 2.92 -5.04
CA PHE A 147 0.02 1.74 -5.81
C PHE A 147 -0.84 1.51 -7.05
N LEU A 148 -2.04 2.09 -7.09
CA LEU A 148 -3.07 1.91 -8.10
C LEU A 148 -3.49 3.28 -8.67
N PRO A 149 -2.54 3.99 -9.29
CA PRO A 149 -2.69 5.39 -9.64
C PRO A 149 -3.86 5.65 -10.59
N LYS A 150 -4.40 6.87 -10.50
CA LYS A 150 -5.43 7.37 -11.43
C LYS A 150 -4.80 7.64 -12.78
N LYS A 151 -5.54 7.34 -13.85
CA LYS A 151 -5.17 7.79 -15.19
C LYS A 151 -5.14 9.33 -15.16
N VAL A 152 -3.95 9.91 -15.12
CA VAL A 152 -3.79 11.36 -15.27
C VAL A 152 -4.06 11.66 -16.73
N THR A 153 -5.06 12.49 -16.99
CA THR A 153 -5.57 12.85 -18.33
C THR A 153 -4.60 13.70 -19.16
N SER A 154 -3.34 13.79 -18.77
CA SER A 154 -2.32 14.60 -19.44
C SER A 154 -1.00 13.84 -19.52
N SER A 155 -0.68 13.43 -20.75
CA SER A 155 0.66 13.19 -21.32
C SER A 155 1.64 12.18 -20.69
N ASN A 156 1.41 11.62 -19.50
CA ASN A 156 2.35 10.64 -18.93
C ASN A 156 1.96 9.23 -19.35
N GLN A 157 2.89 8.53 -20.03
CA GLN A 157 2.77 7.10 -20.32
C GLN A 157 2.37 6.35 -19.04
N GLN A 158 1.33 5.54 -19.14
CA GLN A 158 0.89 4.67 -18.06
C GLN A 158 2.06 3.76 -17.67
N GLU A 159 2.53 3.87 -16.43
CA GLU A 159 3.60 2.99 -15.92
C GLU A 159 3.08 1.55 -15.89
N VAL A 160 3.82 0.64 -16.54
CA VAL A 160 3.48 -0.79 -16.61
C VAL A 160 4.45 -1.58 -15.76
N CYS A 161 3.94 -2.17 -14.68
CA CYS A 161 4.71 -3.05 -13.81
C CYS A 161 4.60 -4.49 -14.30
N THR A 162 5.55 -4.91 -15.13
CA THR A 162 5.59 -6.27 -15.70
C THR A 162 6.14 -7.31 -14.72
N THR A 163 6.81 -6.89 -13.65
CA THR A 163 7.42 -7.83 -12.69
C THR A 163 6.42 -8.36 -11.66
N LEU A 164 5.36 -7.61 -11.39
CA LEU A 164 4.33 -7.98 -10.42
C LEU A 164 3.54 -9.22 -10.88
N LYS A 165 3.50 -10.24 -10.00
CA LYS A 165 2.78 -11.51 -10.23
C LYS A 165 1.57 -11.67 -9.32
N ARG A 166 1.60 -11.04 -8.14
CA ARG A 166 0.59 -11.17 -7.10
C ARG A 166 0.24 -9.79 -6.55
N LEU A 167 -1.04 -9.42 -6.66
CA LEU A 167 -1.59 -8.23 -6.02
C LEU A 167 -2.71 -8.68 -5.08
N TYR A 168 -2.56 -8.42 -3.79
CA TYR A 168 -3.59 -8.69 -2.79
C TYR A 168 -4.17 -7.38 -2.28
N ILE A 169 -5.46 -7.22 -2.54
CA ILE A 169 -6.27 -6.10 -2.06
C ILE A 169 -7.52 -6.73 -1.45
N PRO A 170 -7.93 -6.33 -0.23
CA PRO A 170 -8.97 -7.05 0.49
C PRO A 170 -10.26 -7.23 -0.31
N TYR A 171 -10.69 -8.48 -0.33
CA TYR A 171 -11.54 -9.13 -1.32
C TYR A 171 -13.00 -8.65 -1.44
N LYS A 172 -13.45 -7.64 -0.68
CA LYS A 172 -14.84 -7.14 -0.81
C LYS A 172 -14.97 -5.93 -1.75
N ILE A 173 -13.85 -5.28 -2.09
CA ILE A 173 -13.83 -4.23 -3.11
C ILE A 173 -13.91 -4.91 -4.47
N GLY A 174 -14.94 -4.61 -5.27
CA GLY A 174 -15.16 -5.19 -6.59
C GLY A 174 -15.93 -6.51 -6.65
N GLU A 175 -16.16 -7.19 -5.53
CA GLU A 175 -17.10 -8.33 -5.46
C GLU A 175 -18.54 -7.89 -5.20
N ASP A 176 -18.71 -6.80 -4.44
CA ASP A 176 -20.01 -6.19 -4.21
C ASP A 176 -20.43 -5.40 -5.46
N PRO A 177 -21.59 -5.71 -6.08
CA PRO A 177 -22.11 -4.95 -7.20
C PRO A 177 -22.20 -3.43 -6.94
N GLU A 178 -22.51 -3.05 -5.71
CA GLU A 178 -22.67 -1.66 -5.23
C GLU A 178 -21.33 -0.97 -4.99
N ILE A 179 -20.23 -1.73 -4.92
CA ILE A 179 -18.88 -1.22 -4.72
C ILE A 179 -17.98 -1.71 -5.85
N PRO A 180 -18.15 -1.16 -7.07
CA PRO A 180 -17.27 -1.48 -8.19
C PRO A 180 -15.82 -1.27 -7.80
N TYR A 181 -14.97 -2.16 -8.29
CA TYR A 181 -13.56 -1.87 -8.36
C TYR A 181 -13.38 -0.74 -9.39
N PRO A 182 -12.95 0.46 -9.01
CA PRO A 182 -12.76 1.49 -10.00
C PRO A 182 -11.57 1.10 -10.88
N ARG A 183 -11.73 1.28 -12.19
CA ARG A 183 -10.63 1.21 -13.16
C ARG A 183 -10.02 -0.19 -13.37
N VAL A 184 -10.86 -1.22 -13.33
CA VAL A 184 -10.46 -2.63 -13.57
C VAL A 184 -9.62 -2.79 -14.85
N ALA A 185 -10.08 -2.20 -15.95
CA ALA A 185 -9.45 -2.35 -17.25
C ALA A 185 -8.05 -1.71 -17.26
N GLU A 186 -7.91 -0.58 -16.58
CA GLU A 186 -6.64 0.14 -16.44
C GLU A 186 -5.65 -0.65 -15.59
N LEU A 187 -6.10 -1.28 -14.51
CA LEU A 187 -5.25 -2.14 -13.68
C LEU A 187 -4.76 -3.37 -14.43
N ALA A 188 -5.58 -3.91 -15.35
CA ALA A 188 -5.16 -4.98 -16.26
C ALA A 188 -4.03 -4.54 -17.20
N GLY A 189 -4.07 -3.30 -17.69
CA GLY A 189 -2.99 -2.72 -18.47
C GLY A 189 -1.72 -2.47 -17.66
N MET A 190 -1.85 -2.04 -16.39
CA MET A 190 -0.71 -1.74 -15.52
C MET A 190 0.01 -2.99 -15.01
N PHE A 191 -0.73 -4.07 -14.75
CA PHE A 191 -0.22 -5.29 -14.12
C PHE A 191 -0.50 -6.53 -14.98
N PRO A 192 0.08 -6.62 -16.19
CA PRO A 192 -0.27 -7.65 -17.17
C PRO A 192 0.03 -9.08 -16.70
N ASN A 193 0.93 -9.24 -15.72
CA ASN A 193 1.36 -10.53 -15.19
C ASN A 193 0.69 -10.91 -13.86
N VAL A 194 -0.19 -10.07 -13.29
CA VAL A 194 -1.00 -10.45 -12.13
C VAL A 194 -2.04 -11.48 -12.58
N GLY A 195 -2.03 -12.64 -11.93
CA GLY A 195 -2.66 -13.86 -12.41
C GLY A 195 -4.05 -13.69 -13.03
N LYS A 196 -4.25 -14.33 -14.19
CA LYS A 196 -5.48 -14.29 -15.00
C LYS A 196 -6.73 -14.57 -14.15
N LYS A 197 -6.72 -15.44 -13.14
CA LYS A 197 -7.91 -15.70 -12.29
C LYS A 197 -8.34 -14.49 -11.43
N PHE A 198 -7.40 -13.70 -10.94
CA PHE A 198 -7.69 -12.44 -10.24
C PHE A 198 -8.27 -11.45 -11.26
N MET A 199 -7.58 -11.23 -12.39
CA MET A 199 -7.98 -10.26 -13.42
C MET A 199 -9.27 -10.63 -14.18
N THR A 200 -9.48 -11.90 -14.53
CA THR A 200 -10.67 -12.43 -15.24
C THR A 200 -11.94 -12.28 -14.40
N LYS A 201 -11.85 -12.38 -13.07
CA LYS A 201 -13.00 -12.09 -12.19
C LYS A 201 -13.45 -10.64 -12.37
N PHE A 202 -12.50 -9.71 -12.54
CA PHE A 202 -12.80 -8.31 -12.78
C PHE A 202 -13.21 -8.01 -14.23
N THR A 203 -12.56 -8.61 -15.24
CA THR A 203 -12.89 -8.40 -16.67
C THR A 203 -14.29 -8.89 -17.02
N ASN A 204 -14.70 -10.04 -16.48
CA ASN A 204 -16.06 -10.55 -16.69
C ASN A 204 -17.12 -9.64 -16.05
N LEU A 205 -16.85 -9.09 -14.86
CA LEU A 205 -17.75 -8.14 -14.21
C LEU A 205 -17.87 -6.82 -14.99
N ALA A 206 -16.79 -6.33 -15.60
CA ALA A 206 -16.81 -5.15 -16.45
C ALA A 206 -17.59 -5.40 -17.76
N ALA A 207 -17.40 -6.57 -18.39
CA ALA A 207 -18.07 -6.94 -19.63
C ALA A 207 -19.58 -7.21 -19.45
N ILE A 208 -19.99 -7.84 -18.34
CA ILE A 208 -21.41 -7.98 -17.95
C ILE A 208 -22.06 -6.61 -17.75
N ARG A 209 -21.36 -5.66 -17.11
CA ARG A 209 -21.88 -4.30 -16.88
C ARG A 209 -21.92 -3.43 -18.13
N ALA A 210 -21.03 -3.67 -19.10
CA ALA A 210 -21.07 -3.04 -20.41
C ALA A 210 -22.12 -3.66 -21.35
N GLY A 211 -22.90 -4.66 -20.88
CA GLY A 211 -23.89 -5.38 -21.68
C GLY A 211 -23.28 -6.26 -22.77
N MET A 212 -21.99 -6.59 -22.66
CA MET A 212 -21.26 -7.34 -23.68
C MET A 212 -21.27 -8.86 -23.44
N ILE A 213 -21.72 -9.30 -22.26
CA ILE A 213 -21.88 -10.72 -21.89
C ILE A 213 -23.16 -10.86 -21.04
N GLU A 214 -24.06 -11.78 -21.41
CA GLU A 214 -25.26 -12.07 -20.61
C GLU A 214 -24.88 -12.85 -19.33
N LYS A 215 -25.55 -12.55 -18.21
CA LYS A 215 -25.42 -13.34 -16.98
C LYS A 215 -25.98 -14.73 -17.25
N GLU A 216 -25.14 -15.76 -17.26
CA GLU A 216 -25.63 -17.13 -17.11
C GLU A 216 -26.15 -17.31 -15.68
N ASN A 217 -27.40 -17.76 -15.57
CA ASN A 217 -28.14 -18.01 -14.32
C ASN A 217 -27.61 -19.25 -13.58
#